data_AF-A0A1Y2SID4-F1
#
_entry.id   AF-A0A1Y2SID4-F1
#
_cell.length_a   1.000
_cell.length_b   1.000
_cell.length_c   1.000
_cell.angle_alpha   90.00
_cell.angle_beta   90.00
_cell.angle_gamma   90.00
#
_symmetry.space_group_name_H-M   'P 1'
#
loop_
_entity.id
_entity.type
_entity.pdbx_description
1 polymer ?
#
loop_
_entity_poly.entity_id
_entity_poly.type
_entity_poly.pdbx_seq_one_letter_code
_entity_poly.pdbx_strand_id
1 'polypeptide(L)'
;MQITNRSNRTISVSVNKWGKRGDTDFNSLSPGETEYWDRSDERGFIMSIIKNGERNSYFIFANSSVFIYEDYIEDFGKKIKPATDRYIS
;
A
#
# COMPACT_ATOMS: atom_id res chain seq x y z
N MET A 1 -6.23 5.78 -6.67
CA MET A 1 -6.25 5.20 -5.30
C MET A 1 -5.69 6.19 -4.31
N GLN A 2 -6.00 6.04 -3.02
CA GLN A 2 -5.39 6.82 -1.94
C GLN A 2 -4.84 5.91 -0.84
N ILE A 3 -3.71 6.30 -0.25
CA ILE A 3 -3.05 5.57 0.81
C ILE A 3 -2.73 6.54 1.94
N THR A 4 -3.27 6.29 3.11
CA THR A 4 -3.10 7.14 4.30
C THR A 4 -2.31 6.39 5.38
N ASN A 5 -1.27 7.03 5.89
CA ASN A 5 -0.58 6.55 7.08
C ASN A 5 -1.35 6.98 8.35
N ARG A 6 -1.94 6.01 9.05
CA ARG A 6 -2.59 6.21 10.35
C ARG A 6 -1.79 5.62 11.51
N SER A 7 -0.55 5.20 11.26
CA SER A 7 0.40 4.84 12.30
C SER A 7 1.09 6.09 12.85
N ASN A 8 1.76 5.94 13.99
CA ASN A 8 2.49 6.98 14.68
C ASN A 8 3.95 7.10 14.20
N ARG A 9 4.31 6.43 13.11
CA ARG A 9 5.68 6.41 12.55
C ARG A 9 5.65 6.75 11.07
N THR A 10 6.72 7.35 10.57
CA THR A 10 6.92 7.49 9.13
C THR A 10 7.08 6.10 8.50
N ILE A 11 6.36 5.87 7.41
CA ILE A 11 6.42 4.64 6.62
C ILE A 11 6.89 4.95 5.20
N SER A 12 7.38 3.95 4.48
CA SER A 12 7.66 4.08 3.06
C SER A 12 6.72 3.19 2.25
N VAL A 13 6.10 3.75 1.22
CA VAL A 13 5.10 3.07 0.38
C VAL A 13 5.50 3.17 -1.09
N SER A 14 5.35 2.07 -1.81
CA SER A 14 5.48 2.00 -3.27
C SER A 14 4.32 1.21 -3.84
N VAL A 15 3.82 1.61 -5.01
CA VAL A 15 2.82 0.86 -5.77
C VAL A 15 3.36 0.57 -7.17
N ASN A 16 3.30 -0.70 -7.57
CA ASN A 16 3.73 -1.08 -8.91
C ASN A 16 2.92 -0.34 -9.99
N LYS A 17 3.39 -0.46 -11.23
CA LYS A 17 2.69 0.03 -12.40
C LYS A 17 2.58 -1.05 -13.47
N TRP A 18 1.61 -0.85 -14.34
CA TRP A 18 1.52 -1.53 -15.61
C TRP A 18 1.98 -0.58 -16.72
N GLY A 19 2.66 -1.12 -17.74
CA GLY A 19 3.19 -0.32 -18.85
C GLY A 19 4.47 0.47 -18.53
N LYS A 20 4.81 1.41 -19.42
CA LYS A 20 6.15 2.04 -19.42
C LYS A 20 6.28 3.31 -18.57
N ARG A 21 5.19 3.95 -18.17
CA ARG A 21 5.19 5.27 -17.49
C ARG A 21 4.65 5.21 -16.06
N GLY A 22 5.05 6.16 -15.21
CA GLY A 22 4.69 6.24 -13.80
C GLY A 22 5.88 5.88 -12.89
N ASP A 23 5.91 6.52 -11.73
CA ASP A 23 6.92 6.27 -10.70
C ASP A 23 6.55 5.04 -9.86
N THR A 24 7.55 4.28 -9.45
CA THR A 24 7.43 3.11 -8.56
C THR A 24 8.38 3.20 -7.36
N ASP A 25 9.04 4.34 -7.17
CA ASP A 25 9.91 4.60 -6.04
C ASP A 25 9.12 4.64 -4.73
N PHE A 26 9.84 4.51 -3.63
CA PHE A 26 9.26 4.56 -2.30
C PHE A 26 9.03 6.01 -1.88
N ASN A 27 7.77 6.36 -1.65
CA ASN A 27 7.38 7.64 -1.05
C ASN A 27 7.29 7.48 0.47
N SER A 28 7.86 8.44 1.20
CA SER A 28 7.77 8.46 2.67
C SER A 28 6.50 9.19 3.09
N LEU A 29 5.68 8.55 3.93
CA LEU A 29 4.45 9.13 4.46
C LEU A 29 4.61 9.31 5.97
N SER A 30 4.53 10.55 6.44
CA SER A 30 4.50 10.91 7.86
C SER A 30 3.16 10.49 8.50
N PRO A 31 3.07 10.42 9.84
CA PRO A 31 1.79 10.17 10.52
C PRO A 31 0.69 11.13 10.08
N GLY A 32 -0.45 10.60 9.66
CA GLY A 32 -1.60 11.36 9.14
C GLY A 32 -1.52 11.74 7.67
N GLU A 33 -0.36 11.55 7.01
CA GLU A 33 -0.16 11.91 5.61
C GLU A 33 -0.91 10.96 4.68
N THR A 34 -1.41 11.50 3.57
CA THR A 34 -2.10 10.76 2.52
C THR A 34 -1.42 11.02 1.18
N GLU A 35 -1.06 9.95 0.49
CA GLU A 35 -0.49 9.99 -0.85
C GLU A 35 -1.50 9.47 -1.88
N TYR A 36 -1.52 10.07 -3.06
CA TYR A 36 -2.44 9.71 -4.14
C TYR A 36 -1.66 9.08 -5.29
N TRP A 37 -2.04 7.86 -5.64
CA TRP A 37 -1.41 7.15 -6.75
C TRP A 37 -2.35 7.11 -7.94
N ASP A 38 -1.91 7.68 -9.05
CA ASP A 38 -2.61 7.61 -10.33
C ASP A 38 -2.34 6.25 -11.00
N ARG A 39 -3.38 5.42 -10.99
CA ARG A 39 -3.38 4.02 -11.39
C ARG A 39 -4.79 3.65 -11.83
N SER A 40 -4.93 3.14 -13.05
CA SER A 40 -6.24 2.90 -13.69
C SER A 40 -6.45 1.48 -14.22
N ASP A 41 -5.42 0.63 -14.18
CA ASP A 41 -5.51 -0.75 -14.65
C ASP A 41 -6.42 -1.61 -13.77
N GLU A 42 -7.31 -2.37 -14.39
CA GLU A 42 -8.34 -3.18 -13.72
C GLU A 42 -7.79 -4.44 -13.03
N ARG A 43 -6.58 -4.88 -13.40
CA ARG A 43 -5.95 -6.09 -12.83
C ARG A 43 -5.55 -5.94 -11.36
N GLY A 44 -5.63 -4.73 -10.82
CA GLY A 44 -5.12 -4.40 -9.51
C GLY A 44 -3.60 -4.24 -9.48
N PHE A 45 -3.09 -4.01 -8.29
CA PHE A 45 -1.72 -3.56 -8.04
C PHE A 45 -1.16 -4.23 -6.80
N ILE A 46 0.17 -4.29 -6.75
CA ILE A 46 0.95 -4.65 -5.57
C ILE A 46 1.46 -3.37 -4.94
N MET A 47 1.04 -3.15 -3.70
CA MET A 47 1.57 -2.11 -2.82
C MET A 47 2.61 -2.74 -1.89
N SER A 48 3.84 -2.23 -1.91
CA SER A 48 4.87 -2.57 -0.94
C SER A 48 4.95 -1.50 0.13
N ILE A 49 5.02 -1.92 1.39
CA ILE A 49 5.19 -1.03 2.54
C ILE A 49 6.43 -1.45 3.31
N ILE A 50 7.23 -0.48 3.71
CA ILE A 50 8.32 -0.65 4.68
C ILE A 50 7.89 0.07 5.96
N LYS A 51 7.75 -0.68 7.05
CA LYS A 51 7.40 -0.18 8.37
C LYS A 51 8.19 -0.95 9.42
N ASN A 52 8.82 -0.25 10.37
CA ASN A 52 9.63 -0.86 11.43
C ASN A 52 10.76 -1.77 10.92
N GLY A 53 11.32 -1.48 9.73
CA GLY A 53 12.35 -2.31 9.10
C GLY A 53 11.81 -3.55 8.37
N GLU A 54 10.51 -3.86 8.51
CA GLU A 54 9.87 -4.96 7.80
C GLU A 54 9.26 -4.48 6.49
N ARG A 55 9.42 -5.28 5.43
CA ARG A 55 8.78 -5.06 4.14
C ARG A 55 7.67 -6.08 3.94
N ASN A 56 6.44 -5.59 3.77
CA ASN A 56 5.28 -6.40 3.43
C ASN A 56 4.62 -5.88 2.15
N SER A 57 4.04 -6.79 1.37
CA SER A 57 3.35 -6.48 0.11
C SER A 57 1.89 -6.86 0.19
N TYR A 58 1.01 -6.05 -0.41
CA TYR A 58 -0.44 -6.20 -0.37
C TYR A 58 -1.03 -6.04 -1.77
N PHE A 59 -2.13 -6.74 -2.04
CA PHE A 59 -2.88 -6.57 -3.27
C PHE A 59 -3.99 -5.54 -3.08
N ILE A 60 -4.05 -4.54 -3.95
CA ILE A 60 -5.01 -3.41 -3.90
C ILE A 60 -5.54 -3.07 -5.30
N PHE A 61 -6.58 -2.26 -5.39
CA PHE A 61 -7.25 -1.87 -6.64
C PHE A 61 -7.11 -0.37 -6.94
N ALA A 62 -7.36 0.03 -8.18
CA ALA A 62 -7.31 1.41 -8.64
C ALA A 62 -8.19 2.38 -7.81
N ASN A 63 -9.31 1.87 -7.30
CA ASN A 63 -10.27 2.59 -6.45
C ASN A 63 -10.10 2.34 -4.94
N SER A 64 -9.02 1.68 -4.52
CA SER A 64 -8.74 1.42 -3.09
C SER A 64 -8.57 2.71 -2.28
N SER A 65 -9.00 2.61 -1.02
CA SER A 65 -8.77 3.59 0.05
C SER A 65 -8.08 2.88 1.20
N VAL A 66 -6.75 2.93 1.20
CA VAL A 66 -5.93 2.12 2.10
C VAL A 66 -5.57 2.92 3.35
N PHE A 67 -5.82 2.33 4.52
CA PHE A 67 -5.40 2.87 5.81
C PHE A 67 -4.37 1.96 6.47
N ILE A 68 -3.19 2.50 6.76
CA ILE A 68 -2.08 1.75 7.37
C ILE A 68 -2.00 2.11 8.85
N TYR A 69 -2.38 1.18 9.72
CA TYR A 69 -2.32 1.33 11.17
C TYR A 69 -1.05 0.65 11.73
N GLU A 70 -0.89 0.66 13.05
CA GLU A 70 0.24 0.03 13.73
C GLU A 70 0.31 -1.49 13.49
N ASP A 71 -0.82 -2.18 13.60
CA ASP A 71 -0.82 -3.66 13.60
C ASP A 71 -1.52 -4.28 12.39
N TYR A 72 -2.23 -3.47 11.60
CA TYR A 72 -2.99 -3.96 10.45
C TYR A 72 -3.12 -2.92 9.36
N ILE A 73 -3.56 -3.38 8.19
CA ILE A 73 -3.91 -2.55 7.05
C ILE A 73 -5.37 -2.79 6.72
N GLU A 74 -6.08 -1.73 6.36
CA GLU A 74 -7.45 -1.76 5.92
C GLU A 74 -7.55 -1.32 4.46
N ASP A 75 -8.35 -2.02 3.67
CA ASP A 75 -8.82 -1.57 2.36
C ASP A 75 -10.32 -1.91 2.22
N PHE A 76 -11.09 -1.00 1.63
CA PHE A 76 -12.56 -1.11 1.54
C PHE A 76 -13.25 -1.45 2.88
N GLY A 77 -12.78 -0.88 3.99
CA GLY A 77 -13.35 -1.12 5.32
C GLY A 77 -13.04 -2.52 5.89
N LYS A 78 -12.12 -3.28 5.28
CA LYS A 78 -11.75 -4.63 5.72
C LYS A 78 -10.25 -4.74 5.97
N LYS A 79 -9.88 -5.48 7.02
CA LYS A 79 -8.47 -5.82 7.27
C LYS A 79 -7.96 -6.74 6.16
N ILE A 80 -6.85 -6.36 5.54
CA ILE A 80 -6.19 -7.15 4.50
C ILE A 80 -4.91 -7.79 5.05
N LYS A 81 -4.59 -8.97 4.52
CA LYS A 81 -3.35 -9.69 4.85
C LYS A 81 -2.27 -9.42 3.80
N PRO A 82 -0.99 -9.55 4.16
CA PRO A 82 0.09 -9.56 3.19
C PRO A 82 -0.17 -10.58 2.06
N ALA A 83 0.10 -10.18 0.83
CA ALA A 83 0.04 -11.06 -0.34
C ALA A 83 1.06 -12.20 -0.29
N THR A 84 2.10 -12.06 0.54
CA THR A 84 3.10 -13.10 0.85
C THR A 84 2.50 -14.29 1.59
N ASP A 85 1.43 -14.09 2.35
CA ASP A 85 0.76 -15.16 3.12
C ASP A 85 -0.03 -16.13 2.22
N ARG A 86 -0.07 -15.88 0.90
CA ARG A 86 -0.77 -16.72 -0.07
C ARG A 86 -0.19 -18.13 -0.21
N TYR A 87 1.07 -18.34 0.18
CA TYR A 87 1.78 -19.62 -0.01
C TYR A 87 2.06 -20.38 1.28
N ILE A 88 1.63 -19.87 2.43
CA ILE A 88 1.86 -20.54 3.72
C ILE A 88 0.64 -21.41 4.00
N SER A 89 0.81 -22.73 3.78
CA SER A 89 -0.15 -23.80 4.08
C SER A 89 -0.26 -24.05 5.58
#